data_AF-X1RH31-F1
#
_entry.id   AF-X1RH31-F1
#
_cell.length_a   1.000
_cell.length_b   1.000
_cell.length_c   1.000
_cell.angle_alpha   90.00
_cell.angle_beta   90.00
_cell.angle_gamma   90.00
#
_symmetry.space_group_name_H-M   'P 1'
#
loop_
_entity.id
_entity.type
_entity.pdbx_description
1 polymer ?
#
loop_
_entity_poly.entity_id
_entity_poly.type
_entity_poly.pdbx_seq_one_letter_code
_entity_poly.pdbx_strand_id
1 'polypeptide(L)'
;GSEGNGEYMWATQIAEDQTDKWGNYGAYVSRNLSSSSIRKNPRSISSLLYNTISPTDVRKLLWDPTGDHLNLPPGIEIVASAARFPYTNQKFFSVSTGDSRLDVPNMRVSEMYLIEAEALARQGGNDANAAAALFTMAVERDPSYTLSTNTGQALIDEIMLQRRVELWGEGFRWFDLKRLNLPLDRNGANHKGSIIRNLWDVPAGDNMWVSLIPQNEMDANENMVQNPL
;
A
#
# COMPACT_ATOMS: atom_id res chain seq x y z
N GLY A 1 -17.58 -8.00 5.53
CA GLY A 1 -17.59 -6.63 4.98
C GLY A 1 -17.01 -5.68 6.00
N SER A 2 -16.73 -4.46 5.57
CA SER A 2 -16.25 -3.32 6.36
C SER A 2 -17.20 -2.96 7.52
N GLU A 3 -18.50 -3.22 7.40
CA GLU A 3 -19.50 -2.98 8.48
C GLU A 3 -19.21 -3.74 9.79
N GLY A 4 -18.42 -4.81 9.74
CA GLY A 4 -18.00 -5.57 10.91
C GLY A 4 -16.54 -5.32 11.32
N ASN A 5 -15.82 -4.44 10.62
CA ASN A 5 -14.41 -4.16 10.91
C ASN A 5 -14.31 -2.92 11.81
N GLY A 6 -14.10 -3.14 13.11
CA GLY A 6 -13.96 -2.07 14.10
C GLY A 6 -12.75 -1.15 13.89
N GLU A 7 -11.86 -1.47 12.94
CA GLU A 7 -10.71 -0.65 12.61
C GLU A 7 -10.99 0.39 11.52
N TYR A 8 -12.07 0.22 10.74
CA TYR A 8 -12.39 1.12 9.63
C TYR A 8 -13.11 2.35 10.17
N MET A 9 -12.49 3.52 10.04
CA MET A 9 -13.10 4.79 10.42
C MET A 9 -13.90 5.37 9.27
N TRP A 10 -13.42 5.17 8.04
CA TRP A 10 -14.10 5.56 6.83
C TRP A 10 -13.77 4.58 5.71
N ALA A 11 -14.79 4.10 5.02
CA ALA A 11 -14.64 3.21 3.88
C ALA A 11 -15.70 3.48 2.82
N THR A 12 -15.39 3.12 1.58
CA THR A 12 -16.35 3.05 0.50
C THR A 12 -16.84 1.60 0.35
N GLN A 13 -18.14 1.43 0.51
CA GLN A 13 -18.83 0.17 0.28
C GLN A 13 -19.48 0.20 -1.10
N ILE A 14 -19.40 -0.91 -1.81
CA ILE A 14 -19.98 -1.00 -3.16
C ILE A 14 -21.11 -2.03 -3.11
N ALA A 15 -22.35 -1.54 -3.15
CA ALA A 15 -23.52 -2.40 -3.32
C ALA A 15 -23.56 -3.01 -4.73
N GLU A 16 -24.34 -4.07 -4.91
CA GLU A 16 -24.37 -4.81 -6.18
C GLU A 16 -24.89 -3.94 -7.34
N ASP A 17 -25.87 -3.08 -7.05
CA ASP A 17 -26.48 -2.12 -7.97
C ASP A 17 -25.65 -0.84 -8.18
N GLN A 18 -24.61 -0.63 -7.36
CA GLN A 18 -23.69 0.51 -7.44
C GLN A 18 -22.33 0.16 -8.07
N THR A 19 -22.19 -1.05 -8.62
CA THR A 19 -20.91 -1.54 -9.16
C THR A 19 -20.53 -0.88 -10.47
N ASP A 20 -19.32 -0.31 -10.54
CA ASP A 20 -18.73 0.16 -11.79
C ASP A 20 -17.93 -0.94 -12.52
N LYS A 21 -18.07 -2.21 -12.07
CA LYS A 21 -17.41 -3.39 -12.63
C LYS A 21 -15.90 -3.15 -12.81
N TRP A 22 -15.45 -2.78 -14.00
CA TRP A 22 -14.03 -2.54 -14.30
C TRP A 22 -13.49 -1.22 -13.72
N GLY A 23 -14.34 -0.29 -13.28
CA GLY A 23 -13.92 0.93 -12.58
C GLY A 23 -13.64 0.71 -11.09
N ASN A 24 -14.13 -0.39 -10.50
CA ASN A 24 -13.91 -0.68 -9.09
C ASN A 24 -12.42 -0.89 -8.79
N TYR A 25 -11.97 -0.47 -7.61
CA TYR A 25 -10.58 -0.67 -7.16
C TYR A 25 -10.16 -2.15 -7.22
N GLY A 26 -11.08 -3.06 -6.87
CA GLY A 26 -10.88 -4.50 -6.95
C GLY A 26 -10.63 -5.03 -8.35
N ALA A 27 -10.95 -4.28 -9.42
CA ALA A 27 -10.59 -4.68 -10.77
C ALA A 27 -9.07 -4.68 -11.06
N TYR A 28 -8.30 -3.98 -10.22
CA TYR A 28 -6.88 -3.72 -10.43
C TYR A 28 -5.97 -4.19 -9.31
N VAL A 29 -6.45 -4.21 -8.06
CA VAL A 29 -5.62 -4.60 -6.90
C VAL A 29 -5.89 -6.02 -6.42
N SER A 30 -7.12 -6.52 -6.60
CA SER A 30 -7.53 -7.75 -5.96
C SER A 30 -6.76 -8.94 -6.50
N ARG A 31 -6.71 -10.00 -5.70
CA ARG A 31 -6.00 -11.21 -6.08
C ARG A 31 -6.82 -12.13 -6.99
N ASN A 32 -8.13 -12.15 -6.84
CA ASN A 32 -9.00 -13.20 -7.36
C ASN A 32 -9.80 -12.84 -8.62
N LEU A 33 -9.99 -11.54 -8.92
CA LEU A 33 -10.82 -11.18 -10.06
C LEU A 33 -10.20 -11.64 -11.39
N SER A 34 -11.04 -12.16 -12.28
CA SER A 34 -10.69 -12.52 -13.64
C SER A 34 -10.57 -11.29 -14.57
N SER A 35 -9.70 -10.35 -14.23
CA SER A 35 -9.31 -9.23 -15.11
C SER A 35 -7.99 -9.52 -15.84
N SER A 36 -7.80 -8.96 -17.03
CA SER A 36 -6.52 -9.07 -17.74
C SER A 36 -5.38 -8.46 -16.94
N SER A 37 -5.64 -7.34 -16.24
CA SER A 37 -4.72 -6.66 -15.35
C SER A 37 -4.24 -7.57 -14.22
N ILE A 38 -5.14 -8.27 -13.54
CA ILE A 38 -4.82 -9.13 -12.39
C ILE A 38 -4.20 -10.45 -12.85
N ARG A 39 -4.79 -11.11 -13.87
CA ARG A 39 -4.29 -12.41 -14.34
C ARG A 39 -2.87 -12.33 -14.89
N LYS A 40 -2.51 -11.24 -15.58
CA LYS A 40 -1.20 -11.11 -16.25
C LYS A 40 -0.18 -10.29 -15.47
N ASN A 41 -0.62 -9.38 -14.61
CA ASN A 41 0.25 -8.48 -13.87
C ASN A 41 -0.32 -8.18 -12.47
N PRO A 42 -0.45 -9.21 -11.60
CA PRO A 42 -0.98 -9.01 -10.26
C PRO A 42 -0.07 -8.08 -9.46
N ARG A 43 -0.65 -7.42 -8.46
CA ARG A 43 0.10 -6.51 -7.60
C ARG A 43 0.90 -7.31 -6.58
N SER A 44 2.23 -7.16 -6.63
CA SER A 44 3.17 -7.78 -5.70
C SER A 44 3.83 -6.72 -4.82
N ILE A 45 4.17 -7.10 -3.59
CA ILE A 45 5.04 -6.30 -2.74
C ILE A 45 6.48 -6.32 -3.29
N SER A 46 7.23 -5.25 -3.03
CA SER A 46 8.66 -5.23 -3.27
C SER A 46 9.33 -6.32 -2.44
N SER A 47 10.11 -7.20 -3.06
CA SER A 47 10.86 -8.25 -2.36
C SER A 47 11.73 -7.70 -1.23
N LEU A 48 12.36 -6.54 -1.44
CA LEU A 48 13.13 -5.84 -0.41
C LEU A 48 12.29 -5.47 0.82
N LEU A 49 11.05 -5.01 0.63
CA LEU A 49 10.15 -4.68 1.75
C LEU A 49 9.60 -5.95 2.41
N TYR A 50 9.27 -6.98 1.62
CA TYR A 50 8.82 -8.24 2.18
C TYR A 50 9.89 -8.88 3.09
N ASN A 51 11.15 -8.77 2.69
CA ASN A 51 12.28 -9.34 3.43
C ASN A 51 12.56 -8.62 4.76
N THR A 52 12.07 -7.39 4.95
CA THR A 52 12.18 -6.68 6.24
C THR A 52 11.09 -7.06 7.23
N ILE A 53 10.02 -7.73 6.80
CA ILE A 53 8.92 -8.11 7.69
C ILE A 53 9.36 -9.31 8.55
N SER A 54 9.13 -9.23 9.87
CA SER A 54 9.43 -10.32 10.80
C SER A 54 8.69 -11.62 10.41
N PRO A 55 9.29 -12.82 10.57
CA PRO A 55 8.57 -14.08 10.38
C PRO A 55 7.38 -14.28 11.32
N THR A 56 7.36 -13.59 12.47
CA THR A 56 6.28 -13.66 13.46
C THR A 56 5.15 -12.66 13.21
N ASP A 57 5.37 -11.70 12.30
CA ASP A 57 4.37 -10.72 11.89
C ASP A 57 3.33 -11.37 10.97
N VAL A 58 2.07 -11.37 11.41
CA VAL A 58 0.95 -11.98 10.66
C VAL A 58 0.72 -11.31 9.31
N ARG A 59 1.13 -10.04 9.15
CA ARG A 59 1.01 -9.31 7.88
C ARG A 59 1.89 -9.90 6.81
N LYS A 60 2.95 -10.64 7.17
CA LYS A 60 3.78 -11.33 6.17
C LYS A 60 2.97 -12.32 5.33
N LEU A 61 1.88 -12.87 5.88
CA LEU A 61 0.95 -13.76 5.19
C LEU A 61 0.09 -13.05 4.13
N LEU A 62 0.02 -11.71 4.16
CA LEU A 62 -0.68 -10.91 3.15
C LEU A 62 0.02 -10.91 1.79
N TRP A 63 1.17 -11.57 1.66
CA TRP A 63 1.84 -11.80 0.39
C TRP A 63 2.32 -13.24 0.32
N ASP A 64 2.16 -13.84 -0.86
CA ASP A 64 2.67 -15.17 -1.13
C ASP A 64 4.06 -15.04 -1.79
N PRO A 65 5.15 -15.42 -1.11
CA PRO A 65 6.51 -15.28 -1.63
C PRO A 65 6.79 -16.19 -2.83
N THR A 66 6.07 -17.29 -3.03
CA THR A 66 6.25 -18.17 -4.20
C THR A 66 5.30 -17.80 -5.33
N GLY A 67 4.12 -17.28 -4.96
CA GLY A 67 3.04 -16.97 -5.89
C GLY A 67 2.20 -18.18 -6.29
N ASP A 68 2.37 -19.32 -5.61
CA ASP A 68 1.67 -20.58 -5.87
C ASP A 68 0.25 -20.66 -5.27
N HIS A 69 -0.17 -19.63 -4.55
CA HIS A 69 -1.50 -19.46 -3.98
C HIS A 69 -1.83 -20.45 -2.85
N LEU A 70 -0.83 -20.78 -2.02
CA LEU A 70 -0.94 -21.87 -1.05
C LEU A 70 -1.90 -21.57 0.11
N ASN A 71 -2.18 -20.29 0.40
CA ASN A 71 -2.89 -19.86 1.62
C ASN A 71 -4.01 -18.87 1.31
N LEU A 72 -5.06 -19.33 0.61
CA LEU A 72 -6.25 -18.52 0.35
C LEU A 72 -7.27 -18.63 1.50
N PRO A 73 -7.97 -17.54 1.86
CA PRO A 73 -9.09 -17.62 2.79
C PRO A 73 -10.18 -18.57 2.26
N PRO A 74 -10.96 -19.23 3.14
CA PRO A 74 -12.08 -20.07 2.72
C PRO A 74 -13.04 -19.35 1.78
N GLY A 75 -13.41 -20.01 0.67
CA GLY A 75 -14.32 -19.46 -0.34
C GLY A 75 -13.68 -18.51 -1.35
N ILE A 76 -12.40 -18.18 -1.20
CA ILE A 76 -11.66 -17.42 -2.22
C ILE A 76 -11.12 -18.36 -3.28
N GLU A 77 -11.51 -18.11 -4.52
CA GLU A 77 -11.04 -18.84 -5.69
C GLU A 77 -10.19 -17.97 -6.59
N ILE A 78 -9.25 -18.57 -7.30
CA ILE A 78 -8.45 -17.90 -8.32
C ILE A 78 -8.60 -18.65 -9.63
N VAL A 79 -8.85 -17.91 -10.70
CA VAL A 79 -9.03 -18.49 -12.03
C VAL A 79 -7.76 -19.20 -12.51
N ALA A 80 -7.90 -20.37 -13.14
CA ALA A 80 -6.78 -21.20 -13.60
C ALA A 80 -5.83 -20.50 -14.59
N SER A 81 -6.30 -19.43 -15.25
CA SER A 81 -5.51 -18.61 -16.18
C SER A 81 -4.73 -17.49 -15.50
N ALA A 82 -4.78 -17.36 -14.17
CA ALA A 82 -3.97 -16.41 -13.43
C ALA A 82 -2.50 -16.84 -13.45
N ALA A 83 -1.62 -15.93 -13.85
CA ALA A 83 -0.19 -16.15 -13.78
C ALA A 83 0.31 -16.13 -12.33
N ARG A 84 1.27 -17.00 -12.05
CA ARG A 84 1.95 -17.10 -10.76
C ARG A 84 3.13 -16.14 -10.74
N PHE A 85 3.13 -15.23 -9.78
CA PHE A 85 4.23 -14.32 -9.56
C PHE A 85 4.59 -14.30 -8.08
N PRO A 86 5.88 -14.45 -7.73
CA PRO A 86 6.36 -14.25 -6.36
C PRO A 86 5.90 -12.93 -5.76
N TYR A 87 5.73 -12.94 -4.44
CA TYR A 87 5.35 -11.81 -3.60
C TYR A 87 3.98 -11.22 -3.92
N THR A 88 3.08 -11.99 -4.55
CA THR A 88 1.76 -11.46 -4.91
C THR A 88 0.90 -11.19 -3.69
N ASN A 89 0.19 -10.07 -3.68
CA ASN A 89 -0.69 -9.70 -2.58
C ASN A 89 -1.91 -10.63 -2.42
N GLN A 90 -2.29 -10.78 -1.16
CA GLN A 90 -3.46 -11.48 -0.63
C GLN A 90 -4.21 -10.57 0.36
N LYS A 91 -3.93 -9.25 0.32
CA LYS A 91 -4.57 -8.26 1.18
C LYS A 91 -5.96 -7.89 0.68
N PHE A 92 -6.14 -7.88 -0.64
CA PHE A 92 -7.39 -7.46 -1.28
C PHE A 92 -8.00 -8.61 -2.08
N PHE A 93 -9.25 -8.93 -1.78
CA PHE A 93 -10.06 -9.87 -2.53
C PHE A 93 -11.35 -9.18 -2.96
N SER A 94 -11.70 -9.36 -4.24
CA SER A 94 -13.02 -9.02 -4.73
C SER A 94 -14.04 -10.07 -4.30
N VAL A 95 -15.33 -9.75 -4.38
CA VAL A 95 -16.43 -10.64 -3.99
C VAL A 95 -16.33 -12.01 -4.67
N SER A 96 -15.96 -12.05 -5.95
CA SER A 96 -15.72 -13.31 -6.67
C SER A 96 -14.77 -13.12 -7.85
N THR A 97 -14.52 -14.19 -8.60
CA THR A 97 -13.75 -14.12 -9.85
C THR A 97 -14.45 -13.34 -10.97
N GLY A 98 -15.77 -13.12 -10.86
CA GLY A 98 -16.59 -12.37 -11.83
C GLY A 98 -17.16 -11.05 -11.30
N ASP A 99 -17.00 -10.76 -10.01
CA ASP A 99 -17.49 -9.55 -9.35
C ASP A 99 -16.33 -8.83 -8.69
N SER A 100 -15.99 -7.65 -9.22
CA SER A 100 -14.84 -6.84 -8.82
C SER A 100 -15.04 -6.02 -7.56
N ARG A 101 -16.25 -6.00 -7.00
CA ARG A 101 -16.53 -5.24 -5.78
C ARG A 101 -15.62 -5.70 -4.66
N LEU A 102 -15.12 -4.75 -3.89
CA LEU A 102 -14.50 -4.93 -2.58
C LEU A 102 -14.66 -3.64 -1.81
N ASP A 103 -14.69 -3.74 -0.49
CA ASP A 103 -14.75 -2.56 0.37
C ASP A 103 -13.38 -1.89 0.41
N VAL A 104 -13.35 -0.59 0.13
CA VAL A 104 -12.11 0.18 0.06
C VAL A 104 -11.95 0.98 1.35
N PRO A 105 -10.95 0.69 2.21
CA PRO A 105 -10.67 1.54 3.35
C PRO A 105 -10.14 2.89 2.86
N ASN A 106 -10.79 3.97 3.29
CA ASN A 106 -10.31 5.34 3.06
C ASN A 106 -9.49 5.83 4.26
N MET A 107 -9.90 5.47 5.48
CA MET A 107 -9.17 5.75 6.73
C MET A 107 -9.38 4.63 7.75
N ARG A 108 -8.31 4.27 8.48
CA ARG A 108 -8.33 3.24 9.53
C ARG A 108 -7.63 3.70 10.79
N VAL A 109 -8.00 3.11 11.93
CA VAL A 109 -7.40 3.44 13.24
C VAL A 109 -5.88 3.22 13.26
N SER A 110 -5.37 2.17 12.58
CA SER A 110 -3.93 1.94 12.48
C SER A 110 -3.17 3.11 11.85
N GLU A 111 -3.80 3.82 10.90
CA GLU A 111 -3.20 5.01 10.30
C GLU A 111 -3.02 6.13 11.34
N MET A 112 -3.99 6.30 12.25
CA MET A 112 -3.96 7.34 13.29
C MET A 112 -2.83 7.10 14.28
N TYR A 113 -2.65 5.86 14.75
CA TYR A 113 -1.50 5.50 15.60
C TYR A 113 -0.16 5.77 14.92
N LEU A 114 -0.05 5.48 13.61
CA LEU A 114 1.17 5.75 12.85
C LEU A 114 1.41 7.26 12.63
N ILE A 115 0.35 8.07 12.45
CA ILE A 115 0.48 9.53 12.38
C ILE A 115 0.94 10.09 13.73
N GLU A 116 0.32 9.63 14.83
CA GLU A 116 0.69 10.03 16.19
C GLU A 116 2.15 9.68 16.50
N ALA A 117 2.55 8.43 16.26
CA ALA A 117 3.92 7.98 16.48
C ALA A 117 4.93 8.80 15.68
N GLU A 118 4.66 9.04 14.39
CA GLU A 118 5.55 9.85 13.54
C GLU A 118 5.65 11.29 14.04
N ALA A 119 4.52 11.91 14.39
CA ALA A 119 4.49 13.29 14.88
C ALA A 119 5.28 13.45 16.18
N LEU A 120 5.08 12.54 17.15
CA LEU A 120 5.80 12.53 18.42
C LEU A 120 7.31 12.33 18.23
N ALA A 121 7.72 11.41 17.35
CA ALA A 121 9.14 11.18 17.07
C ALA A 121 9.79 12.40 16.42
N ARG A 122 9.09 13.05 15.47
CA ARG A 122 9.60 14.24 14.76
C ARG A 122 9.60 15.50 15.60
N GLN A 123 8.76 15.61 16.63
CA GLN A 123 8.78 16.73 17.57
C GLN A 123 10.12 16.82 18.31
N GLY A 124 10.81 15.68 18.49
CA GLY A 124 12.04 15.58 19.27
C GLY A 124 11.76 15.55 20.78
N GLY A 125 12.57 14.79 21.52
CA GLY A 125 12.43 14.66 22.98
C GLY A 125 11.20 13.85 23.44
N ASN A 126 10.44 13.26 22.52
CA ASN A 126 9.21 12.49 22.79
C ASN A 126 9.28 11.04 22.32
N ASP A 127 10.50 10.49 22.13
CA ASP A 127 10.71 9.14 21.59
C ASP A 127 9.98 8.05 22.39
N ALA A 128 9.92 8.17 23.72
CA ALA A 128 9.21 7.19 24.56
C ALA A 128 7.70 7.13 24.26
N ASN A 129 7.06 8.28 24.03
CA ASN A 129 5.64 8.35 23.67
C ASN A 129 5.42 7.88 22.23
N ALA A 130 6.33 8.23 21.32
CA ALA A 130 6.28 7.75 19.94
C ALA A 130 6.40 6.22 19.85
N ALA A 131 7.34 5.62 20.60
CA ALA A 131 7.50 4.17 20.68
C ALA A 131 6.26 3.49 21.29
N ALA A 132 5.65 4.10 22.31
CA ALA A 132 4.40 3.61 22.90
C ALA A 132 3.24 3.62 21.90
N ALA A 133 3.04 4.72 21.16
CA ALA A 133 2.00 4.84 20.14
C ALA A 133 2.20 3.82 19.00
N LEU A 134 3.44 3.61 18.56
CA LEU A 134 3.75 2.57 17.57
C LEU A 134 3.45 1.17 18.11
N PHE A 135 3.86 0.89 19.35
CA PHE A 135 3.70 -0.42 19.99
C PHE A 135 2.24 -0.85 20.06
N THR A 136 1.31 0.07 20.36
CA THR A 136 -0.13 -0.21 20.46
C THR A 136 -0.70 -0.95 19.25
N MET A 137 -0.21 -0.65 18.03
CA MET A 137 -0.67 -1.34 16.82
C MET A 137 0.30 -2.45 16.39
N ALA A 138 1.62 -2.26 16.55
CA ALA A 138 2.60 -3.23 16.08
C ALA A 138 2.50 -4.59 16.81
N VAL A 139 2.21 -4.61 18.12
CA VAL A 139 2.09 -5.85 18.90
C VAL A 139 0.86 -6.69 18.50
N GLU A 140 -0.20 -6.05 18.00
CA GLU A 140 -1.39 -6.73 17.48
C GLU A 140 -1.13 -7.40 16.13
N ARG A 141 -0.04 -7.04 15.43
CA ARG A 141 0.35 -7.62 14.14
C ARG A 141 1.46 -8.64 14.31
N ASP A 142 2.44 -8.35 15.14
CA ASP A 142 3.56 -9.23 15.45
C ASP A 142 3.58 -9.50 16.96
N PRO A 143 3.11 -10.70 17.40
CA PRO A 143 3.10 -11.06 18.81
C PRO A 143 4.49 -11.08 19.48
N SER A 144 5.57 -11.10 18.70
CA SER A 144 6.95 -11.02 19.20
C SER A 144 7.52 -9.59 19.16
N TYR A 145 6.76 -8.61 18.68
CA TYR A 145 7.17 -7.22 18.68
C TYR A 145 7.28 -6.70 20.11
N THR A 146 8.43 -6.12 20.43
CA THR A 146 8.69 -5.49 21.72
C THR A 146 8.64 -3.98 21.58
N LEU A 147 8.35 -3.27 22.68
CA LEU A 147 8.45 -1.81 22.71
C LEU A 147 9.83 -1.37 22.20
N SER A 148 9.83 -0.50 21.19
CA SER A 148 11.07 -0.06 20.55
C SER A 148 11.95 0.71 21.53
N THR A 149 13.25 0.45 21.48
CA THR A 149 14.29 1.21 22.19
C THR A 149 15.00 2.21 21.29
N ASN A 150 14.60 2.29 20.01
CA ASN A 150 15.14 3.26 19.08
C ASN A 150 14.74 4.68 19.48
N THR A 151 15.56 5.65 19.09
CA THR A 151 15.32 7.08 19.31
C THR A 151 15.68 7.87 18.06
N GLY A 152 15.16 9.10 17.94
CA GLY A 152 15.46 10.00 16.83
C GLY A 152 15.19 9.36 15.47
N GLN A 153 16.16 9.48 14.55
CA GLN A 153 15.97 9.01 13.16
C GLN A 153 15.72 7.49 13.07
N ALA A 154 16.35 6.69 13.92
CA ALA A 154 16.15 5.24 13.91
C ALA A 154 14.69 4.86 14.24
N LEU A 155 14.07 5.56 15.20
CA LEU A 155 12.66 5.37 15.54
C LEU A 155 11.74 5.84 14.41
N ILE A 156 12.07 6.98 13.79
CA ILE A 156 11.32 7.48 12.62
C ILE A 156 11.37 6.46 11.48
N ASP A 157 12.54 5.89 11.18
CA ASP A 157 12.69 4.90 10.11
C ASP A 157 11.89 3.62 10.39
N GLU A 158 11.86 3.17 11.65
CA GLU A 158 11.03 2.06 12.10
C GLU A 158 9.53 2.35 11.94
N ILE A 159 9.07 3.53 12.37
CA ILE A 159 7.67 3.97 12.18
C ILE A 159 7.32 3.99 10.69
N MET A 160 8.20 4.53 9.84
CA MET A 160 7.98 4.59 8.40
C MET A 160 7.99 3.21 7.73
N LEU A 161 8.78 2.26 8.24
CA LEU A 161 8.74 0.86 7.80
C LEU A 161 7.38 0.23 8.14
N GLN A 162 6.94 0.38 9.38
CA GLN A 162 5.66 -0.13 9.85
C GLN A 162 4.49 0.46 9.05
N ARG A 163 4.54 1.78 8.78
CA ARG A 163 3.57 2.49 7.93
C ARG A 163 3.52 1.93 6.51
N ARG A 164 4.69 1.63 5.92
CA ARG A 164 4.79 1.09 4.55
C ARG A 164 4.24 -0.33 4.42
N VAL A 165 4.38 -1.15 5.46
CA VAL A 165 3.83 -2.52 5.51
C VAL A 165 2.32 -2.47 5.78
N GLU A 166 1.90 -1.76 6.82
CA GLU A 166 0.50 -1.69 7.26
C GLU A 166 -0.41 -1.11 6.18
N LEU A 167 0.00 -0.01 5.54
CA LEU A 167 -0.80 0.75 4.58
C LEU A 167 -0.50 0.36 3.12
N TRP A 168 0.12 -0.80 2.90
CA TRP A 168 0.43 -1.27 1.55
C TRP A 168 -0.85 -1.39 0.71
N GLY A 169 -0.82 -0.81 -0.49
CA GLY A 169 -1.97 -0.83 -1.40
C GLY A 169 -3.14 0.07 -0.98
N GLU A 170 -2.95 1.01 -0.05
CA GLU A 170 -4.00 1.96 0.37
C GLU A 170 -3.71 3.40 -0.06
N GLY A 171 -2.73 3.61 -0.96
CA GLY A 171 -2.48 4.91 -1.60
C GLY A 171 -1.43 5.81 -0.94
N PHE A 172 -0.81 5.40 0.18
CA PHE A 172 0.04 6.30 0.98
C PHE A 172 1.48 6.48 0.49
N ARG A 173 2.12 5.43 -0.05
CA ARG A 173 3.58 5.47 -0.27
C ARG A 173 4.04 6.60 -1.20
N TRP A 174 3.24 6.97 -2.20
CA TRP A 174 3.58 8.10 -3.07
C TRP A 174 3.59 9.43 -2.29
N PHE A 175 2.59 9.66 -1.43
CA PHE A 175 2.54 10.85 -0.58
C PHE A 175 3.66 10.87 0.45
N ASP A 176 4.02 9.72 1.03
CA ASP A 176 5.15 9.63 1.95
C ASP A 176 6.46 10.01 1.27
N LEU A 177 6.71 9.53 0.05
CA LEU A 177 7.90 9.91 -0.71
C LEU A 177 7.93 11.41 -1.00
N LYS A 178 6.80 11.97 -1.44
CA LYS A 178 6.70 13.39 -1.77
C LYS A 178 6.85 14.29 -0.54
N ARG A 179 6.10 14.05 0.55
CA ARG A 179 6.08 14.92 1.74
C ARG A 179 7.41 14.89 2.51
N LEU A 180 8.12 13.76 2.46
CA LEU A 180 9.42 13.59 3.11
C LEU A 180 10.59 13.93 2.19
N ASN A 181 10.32 14.36 0.96
CA ASN A 181 11.34 14.61 -0.07
C ASN A 181 12.32 13.43 -0.21
N LEU A 182 11.77 12.23 -0.36
CA LEU A 182 12.52 10.99 -0.52
C LEU A 182 12.52 10.51 -1.97
N PRO A 183 13.61 9.88 -2.43
CA PRO A 183 13.66 9.30 -3.76
C PRO A 183 12.82 8.03 -3.85
N LEU A 184 12.39 7.72 -5.06
CA LEU A 184 11.93 6.38 -5.43
C LEU A 184 13.12 5.57 -5.90
N ASP A 185 13.28 4.38 -5.32
CA ASP A 185 14.28 3.39 -5.75
C ASP A 185 13.58 2.02 -5.90
N ARG A 186 13.73 1.41 -7.07
CA ARG A 186 13.18 0.11 -7.43
C ARG A 186 14.27 -0.94 -7.69
N ASN A 187 15.53 -0.58 -7.58
CA ASN A 187 16.67 -1.44 -7.85
C ASN A 187 16.75 -2.60 -6.86
N GLY A 188 17.33 -3.73 -7.29
CA GLY A 188 17.50 -4.93 -6.45
C GLY A 188 16.21 -5.61 -5.98
N ALA A 189 15.04 -5.12 -6.40
CA ALA A 189 13.75 -5.72 -6.10
C ALA A 189 13.20 -6.57 -7.27
N ASN A 190 11.97 -7.05 -7.14
CA ASN A 190 11.25 -7.88 -8.11
C ASN A 190 10.55 -7.08 -9.23
N HIS A 191 11.02 -5.88 -9.58
CA HIS A 191 10.45 -5.08 -10.68
C HIS A 191 10.92 -5.57 -12.06
N LYS A 192 10.08 -5.39 -13.07
CA LYS A 192 10.41 -5.68 -14.48
C LYS A 192 10.54 -4.38 -15.26
N GLY A 193 11.71 -4.14 -15.86
CA GLY A 193 12.00 -2.93 -16.64
C GLY A 193 10.96 -2.62 -17.72
N SER A 194 10.49 -3.64 -18.44
CA SER A 194 9.43 -3.47 -19.47
C SER A 194 8.08 -3.03 -18.94
N ILE A 195 7.77 -3.26 -17.66
CA ILE A 195 6.51 -2.84 -17.03
C ILE A 195 6.64 -1.43 -16.44
N ILE A 196 7.80 -1.11 -15.87
CA ILE A 196 8.07 0.21 -15.27
C ILE A 196 8.64 1.22 -16.27
N ARG A 197 8.69 0.88 -17.57
CA ARG A 197 9.29 1.72 -18.63
C ARG A 197 10.75 2.12 -18.33
N ASN A 198 11.51 1.20 -17.74
CA ASN A 198 12.88 1.41 -17.24
C ASN A 198 13.04 2.57 -16.24
N LEU A 199 11.95 3.03 -15.61
CA LEU A 199 11.99 4.04 -14.55
C LEU A 199 12.35 3.37 -13.21
N TRP A 200 13.62 3.13 -13.00
CA TRP A 200 14.13 2.50 -11.77
C TRP A 200 14.16 3.47 -10.60
N ASP A 201 14.64 4.68 -10.86
CA ASP A 201 14.85 5.72 -9.87
C ASP A 201 14.10 6.99 -10.23
N VAL A 202 13.60 7.69 -9.21
CA VAL A 202 13.13 9.08 -9.33
C VAL A 202 13.74 9.87 -8.18
N PRO A 203 14.62 10.85 -8.45
CA PRO A 203 15.21 11.67 -7.41
C PRO A 203 14.15 12.37 -6.55
N ALA A 204 14.49 12.66 -5.30
CA ALA A 204 13.68 13.52 -4.46
C ALA A 204 13.52 14.91 -5.11
N GLY A 205 12.30 15.44 -5.12
CA GLY A 205 12.01 16.77 -5.67
C GLY A 205 11.97 16.87 -7.20
N ASP A 206 12.16 15.75 -7.92
CA ASP A 206 11.98 15.68 -9.37
C ASP A 206 10.57 16.13 -9.83
N ASN A 207 10.49 16.70 -11.03
CA ASN A 207 9.23 17.20 -11.60
C ASN A 207 8.17 16.09 -11.76
N MET A 208 8.58 14.83 -11.87
CA MET A 208 7.67 13.67 -11.90
C MET A 208 6.83 13.50 -10.62
N TRP A 209 7.15 14.18 -9.52
CA TRP A 209 6.33 14.21 -8.30
C TRP A 209 5.15 15.20 -8.37
N VAL A 210 5.05 15.98 -9.45
CA VAL A 210 3.98 16.95 -9.67
C VAL A 210 3.29 16.63 -10.99
N SER A 211 2.00 16.30 -10.93
CA SER A 211 1.21 16.07 -12.14
C SER A 211 1.11 17.34 -12.98
N LEU A 212 1.15 17.18 -14.30
CA LEU A 212 0.84 18.29 -15.21
C LEU A 212 -0.62 18.69 -15.09
N ILE A 213 -0.86 19.99 -15.21
CA ILE A 213 -2.21 20.55 -15.35
C ILE A 213 -2.77 20.06 -16.69
N PRO A 214 -4.03 19.57 -16.76
CA PRO A 214 -4.61 19.06 -18.00
C PRO A 214 -4.54 20.09 -19.14
N GLN A 215 -4.22 19.61 -20.35
CA GLN A 215 -4.02 20.51 -21.50
C GLN A 215 -5.26 21.36 -21.81
N ASN A 216 -6.47 20.80 -21.65
CA ASN A 216 -7.71 21.54 -21.86
C ASN A 216 -7.84 22.76 -20.93
N GLU A 217 -7.31 22.68 -19.69
CA GLU A 217 -7.31 23.81 -18.75
C GLU A 217 -6.28 24.87 -19.16
N MET A 218 -5.12 24.44 -19.67
CA MET A 218 -4.09 25.33 -20.20
C MET A 218 -4.58 26.09 -21.44
N ASP A 219 -5.28 25.40 -22.34
CA ASP A 219 -5.82 25.98 -23.58
C ASP A 219 -7.00 26.92 -23.30
N ALA A 220 -7.79 26.65 -22.23
CA ALA A 220 -8.95 27.44 -21.87
C ALA A 220 -8.62 28.75 -21.14
N ASN A 221 -7.46 28.85 -20.50
CA ASN A 221 -7.05 30.04 -19.74
C ASN A 221 -5.59 30.42 -20.03
N GLU A 222 -5.41 31.47 -20.82
CA GLU A 222 -4.10 32.00 -21.25
C GLU A 222 -3.19 32.45 -20.10
N ASN A 223 -3.74 32.69 -18.90
CA ASN A 223 -2.96 33.07 -17.72
C ASN A 223 -2.43 31.86 -16.94
N MET A 224 -2.76 30.63 -17.34
CA MET A 224 -2.28 29.42 -16.68
C MET A 224 -0.79 29.22 -16.94
N VAL A 225 -0.08 28.84 -15.88
CA VAL A 225 1.33 28.45 -15.95
C VAL A 225 1.42 26.96 -15.67
N GLN A 226 2.04 26.22 -16.58
CA GLN A 226 2.20 24.77 -16.45
C GLN A 226 3.24 24.42 -15.38
N ASN A 227 3.07 23.28 -14.74
CA ASN A 227 4.09 22.70 -13.88
C ASN A 227 5.35 22.34 -14.71
N PRO A 228 6.55 22.43 -14.11
CA PRO A 228 7.78 22.11 -14.83
C PRO A 228 7.79 20.64 -15.29
N LEU A 229 8.46 20.38 -16.43
CA LEU A 229 8.62 19.04 -17.04
C LEU A 229 9.81 18.28 -16.47
#